data_AF-A7SE99-F1
#
_entry.id   AF-A7SE99-F1
#
_cell.length_a   1.000
_cell.length_b   1.000
_cell.length_c   1.000
_cell.angle_alpha   90.00
_cell.angle_beta   90.00
_cell.angle_gamma   90.00
#
_symmetry.space_group_name_H-M   'P 1'
#
loop_
_entity.id
_entity.type
_entity.pdbx_description
1 polymer ?
#
loop_
_entity_poly.entity_id
_entity_poly.type
_entity_poly.pdbx_seq_one_letter_code
_entity_poly.pdbx_strand_id
1 'polypeptide(L)'
;MDDSTVEYRVYIRDILTSGTGQLETVLESRLVEYLAFFSPLIGDYIWQNQAFNLTSVKSESPPCLMGRVDFGDSVDDEWFIVYLLTQLSIKYSDVCVSVHDSDGEFLLIEAAHVIPKWLKPESSKNRVFIQGGNVHIIPLPSSPGEITIFPTGWPTLIISLQLVFGPHETAAAQEIQQAIKQRLDRFPDAVQEMFHHANLYVPPGVKYLLEKNLALVSQAVNAFYHRDPRDMKACRQMKYFPPDQTVRTRVRFTKCLYAQLAQRQFLPDRASSWKLPPASHPHHGNHALGYKLLGAVMRCNIGYGVMINYWSSMLDAVMRCNIDYGMMINYWTSMLDADMRCDIAYGVMCTNTCGFEILCSKASSDCKQRIAAKGLLL
;
A
#
# COMPACT_ATOMS: atom_id res chain seq x y z
N MET A 1 -9.96 -9.83 12.95
CA MET A 1 -8.94 -9.10 12.18
C MET A 1 -7.75 -10.03 12.09
N ASP A 2 -6.99 -10.04 10.99
CA ASP A 2 -5.72 -10.78 10.96
C ASP A 2 -4.69 -10.00 11.80
N ASP A 3 -3.89 -10.68 12.62
CA ASP A 3 -3.00 -10.09 13.64
C ASP A 3 -1.96 -9.08 13.08
N SER A 4 -1.79 -8.99 11.76
CA SER A 4 -0.85 -8.09 11.07
C SER A 4 -1.55 -7.01 10.22
N THR A 5 -2.78 -6.62 10.58
CA THR A 5 -3.56 -5.63 9.83
C THR A 5 -3.62 -4.29 10.55
N VAL A 6 -3.33 -3.19 9.83
CA VAL A 6 -3.76 -1.84 10.21
C VAL A 6 -4.92 -1.36 9.34
N GLU A 7 -5.95 -0.80 9.97
CA GLU A 7 -7.09 -0.12 9.34
C GLU A 7 -7.08 1.37 9.70
N TYR A 8 -7.45 2.20 8.74
CA TYR A 8 -7.56 3.64 8.95
C TYR A 8 -8.74 4.23 8.20
N ARG A 9 -9.36 5.24 8.83
CA ARG A 9 -10.49 6.00 8.29
C ARG A 9 -10.15 7.48 8.37
N VAL A 10 -10.36 8.18 7.26
CA VAL A 10 -10.12 9.61 7.07
C VAL A 10 -11.48 10.29 6.93
N TYR A 11 -11.83 11.08 7.93
CA TYR A 11 -13.07 11.85 8.02
C TYR A 11 -12.81 13.30 7.61
N ILE A 12 -13.77 13.89 6.92
CA ILE A 12 -13.66 15.23 6.34
C ILE A 12 -14.74 16.10 6.97
N ARG A 13 -14.38 17.25 7.54
CA ARG A 13 -15.30 18.12 8.28
C ARG A 13 -16.54 18.48 7.45
N ASP A 14 -16.33 18.85 6.19
CA ASP A 14 -17.39 19.27 5.27
C ASP A 14 -18.46 18.18 5.05
N ILE A 15 -18.09 16.90 5.14
CA ILE A 15 -18.99 15.75 5.03
C ILE A 15 -19.92 15.65 6.25
N LEU A 16 -19.46 16.08 7.44
CA LEU A 16 -20.28 16.10 8.66
C LEU A 16 -21.33 17.21 8.65
N THR A 17 -21.07 18.30 7.94
CA THR A 17 -21.92 19.51 7.91
C THR A 17 -22.81 19.60 6.67
N SER A 18 -22.53 18.83 5.61
CA SER A 18 -23.22 18.91 4.34
C SER A 18 -24.49 18.05 4.27
N GLY A 19 -25.52 18.56 3.58
CA GLY A 19 -26.69 17.78 3.21
C GLY A 19 -26.36 16.68 2.18
N THR A 20 -27.16 15.61 2.16
CA THR A 20 -26.90 14.33 1.47
C THR A 20 -26.59 14.38 -0.03
N GLY A 21 -26.92 15.48 -0.72
CA GLY A 21 -26.90 15.55 -2.20
C GLY A 21 -25.54 15.74 -2.89
N GLN A 22 -24.46 16.16 -2.19
CA GLN A 22 -23.15 16.43 -2.82
C GLN A 22 -21.97 15.64 -2.22
N LEU A 23 -22.21 14.85 -1.17
CA LEU A 23 -21.17 14.13 -0.43
C LEU A 23 -20.30 13.22 -1.30
N GLU A 24 -20.88 12.53 -2.28
CA GLU A 24 -20.14 11.63 -3.15
C GLU A 24 -19.08 12.36 -3.99
N THR A 25 -19.46 13.45 -4.65
CA THR A 25 -18.55 14.26 -5.46
C THR A 25 -17.40 14.83 -4.61
N VAL A 26 -17.69 15.24 -3.37
CA VAL A 26 -16.67 15.74 -2.43
C VAL A 26 -15.72 14.61 -2.03
N LEU A 27 -16.25 13.44 -1.65
CA LEU A 27 -15.46 12.31 -1.18
C LEU A 27 -14.53 11.75 -2.27
N GLU A 28 -15.02 11.60 -3.51
CA GLU A 28 -14.19 11.16 -4.65
C GLU A 28 -13.14 12.21 -5.05
N SER A 29 -13.50 13.50 -5.05
CA SER A 29 -12.55 14.60 -5.32
C SER A 29 -11.41 14.61 -4.30
N ARG A 30 -11.74 14.47 -3.01
CA ARG A 30 -10.76 14.39 -1.91
C ARG A 30 -9.92 13.11 -1.98
N LEU A 31 -10.48 11.98 -2.40
CA LEU A 31 -9.72 10.76 -2.63
C LEU A 31 -8.61 10.96 -3.67
N VAL A 32 -8.93 11.55 -4.82
CA VAL A 32 -7.93 11.85 -5.87
C VAL A 32 -6.87 12.84 -5.36
N GLU A 33 -7.29 13.87 -4.64
CA GLU A 33 -6.38 14.87 -4.05
C GLU A 33 -5.40 14.23 -3.05
N TYR A 34 -5.89 13.36 -2.16
CA TYR A 34 -5.07 12.73 -1.12
C TYR A 34 -4.14 11.66 -1.71
N LEU A 35 -4.59 10.88 -2.72
CA LEU A 35 -3.73 9.96 -3.45
C LEU A 35 -2.60 10.69 -4.18
N ALA A 36 -2.88 11.86 -4.77
CA ALA A 36 -1.85 12.71 -5.39
C ALA A 36 -0.86 13.27 -4.34
N PHE A 37 -1.32 13.59 -3.13
CA PHE A 37 -0.45 13.98 -2.02
C PHE A 37 0.46 12.83 -1.53
N PHE A 38 -0.05 11.60 -1.45
CA PHE A 38 0.73 10.44 -1.00
C PHE A 38 1.71 9.90 -2.04
N SER A 39 1.37 10.00 -3.33
CA SER A 39 2.19 9.49 -4.45
C SER A 39 3.71 9.74 -4.34
N PRO A 40 4.21 10.98 -4.13
CA PRO A 40 5.65 11.23 -3.99
C PRO A 40 6.28 10.67 -2.71
N LEU A 41 5.49 10.38 -1.68
CA LEU A 41 5.97 9.82 -0.40
C LEU A 41 6.09 8.29 -0.46
N ILE A 42 5.23 7.62 -1.24
CA ILE A 42 5.14 6.14 -1.29
C ILE A 42 5.70 5.52 -2.56
N GLY A 43 5.93 6.29 -3.63
CA GLY A 43 6.26 5.76 -4.96
C GLY A 43 7.52 4.90 -5.04
N ASP A 44 8.52 5.20 -4.20
CA ASP A 44 9.78 4.42 -4.08
C ASP A 44 9.76 3.41 -2.91
N TYR A 45 8.69 3.35 -2.12
CA TYR A 45 8.62 2.52 -0.93
C TYR A 45 8.37 1.04 -1.26
N ILE A 46 9.09 0.14 -0.59
CA ILE A 46 8.93 -1.32 -0.77
C ILE A 46 8.12 -1.86 0.41
N TRP A 47 6.81 -1.94 0.21
CA TRP A 47 5.87 -2.52 1.18
C TRP A 47 6.07 -4.02 1.36
N GLN A 48 5.91 -4.51 2.59
CA GLN A 48 6.09 -5.90 2.98
C GLN A 48 5.03 -6.81 2.36
N ASN A 49 3.75 -6.65 2.71
CA ASN A 49 2.67 -7.51 2.22
C ASN A 49 1.72 -6.76 1.28
N GLN A 50 1.11 -5.65 1.74
CA GLN A 50 0.22 -4.81 0.95
C GLN A 50 0.70 -3.36 0.93
N ALA A 51 0.47 -2.67 -0.19
CA ALA A 51 0.77 -1.25 -0.29
C ALA A 51 -0.32 -0.39 0.36
N PHE A 52 0.07 0.80 0.84
CA PHE A 52 -0.88 1.83 1.27
C PHE A 52 -1.97 2.03 0.21
N ASN A 53 -3.22 2.00 0.66
CA ASN A 53 -4.40 2.16 -0.17
C ASN A 53 -5.40 3.11 0.50
N LEU A 54 -6.26 3.72 -0.31
CA LEU A 54 -7.34 4.56 0.18
C LEU A 54 -8.51 4.44 -0.79
N THR A 55 -9.72 4.32 -0.26
CA THR A 55 -10.95 4.07 -1.03
C THR A 55 -12.13 4.80 -0.39
N SER A 56 -13.14 5.17 -1.17
CA SER A 56 -14.35 5.81 -0.67
C SER A 56 -15.33 4.78 -0.10
N VAL A 57 -15.81 5.01 1.13
CA VAL A 57 -16.77 4.12 1.81
C VAL A 57 -18.02 4.91 2.17
N LYS A 58 -19.08 4.67 1.39
CA LYS A 58 -20.38 5.38 1.47
C LYS A 58 -21.36 4.73 2.47
N SER A 59 -21.12 3.47 2.84
CA SER A 59 -21.96 2.71 3.78
C SER A 59 -21.67 2.99 5.25
N GLU A 60 -20.55 3.65 5.55
CA GLU A 60 -20.19 4.09 6.90
C GLU A 60 -21.02 5.33 7.29
N SER A 61 -21.20 5.54 8.59
CA SER A 61 -21.93 6.69 9.14
C SER A 61 -21.04 7.42 10.16
N PRO A 62 -20.37 8.52 9.78
CA PRO A 62 -20.45 9.23 8.49
C PRO A 62 -19.67 8.52 7.35
N PRO A 63 -19.98 8.82 6.08
CA PRO A 63 -19.15 8.42 4.94
C PRO A 63 -17.71 8.94 5.10
N CYS A 64 -16.73 8.11 4.74
CA CYS A 64 -15.31 8.41 4.93
C CYS A 64 -14.46 7.78 3.84
N LEU A 65 -13.18 8.15 3.80
CA LEU A 65 -12.19 7.38 3.05
C LEU A 65 -11.57 6.34 3.98
N MET A 66 -11.42 5.10 3.52
CA MET A 66 -10.89 4.00 4.31
C MET A 66 -9.75 3.30 3.57
N GLY A 67 -8.76 2.84 4.32
CA GLY A 67 -7.76 1.89 3.84
C GLY A 67 -7.53 0.77 4.86
N ARG A 68 -7.06 -0.36 4.36
CA ARG A 68 -6.69 -1.54 5.15
C ARG A 68 -5.41 -2.11 4.58
N VAL A 69 -4.38 -2.28 5.40
CA VAL A 69 -3.07 -2.80 4.98
C VAL A 69 -2.71 -3.97 5.89
N ASP A 70 -2.52 -5.15 5.30
CA ASP A 70 -1.69 -6.18 5.91
C ASP A 70 -0.22 -5.75 5.80
N PHE A 71 0.42 -5.50 6.94
CA PHE A 71 1.83 -5.13 7.05
C PHE A 71 2.75 -6.35 7.29
N GLY A 72 2.18 -7.54 7.52
CA GLY A 72 2.92 -8.77 7.82
C GLY A 72 3.85 -8.62 9.02
N ASP A 73 5.13 -8.94 8.83
CA ASP A 73 6.17 -8.82 9.88
C ASP A 73 6.75 -7.37 9.98
N SER A 74 6.29 -6.40 9.17
CA SER A 74 6.89 -5.06 9.07
C SER A 74 6.17 -4.02 9.93
N VAL A 75 6.52 -3.94 11.21
CA VAL A 75 6.06 -2.86 12.12
C VAL A 75 6.47 -1.48 11.60
N ASP A 76 7.56 -1.37 10.83
CA ASP A 76 7.94 -0.09 10.21
C ASP A 76 6.93 0.35 9.12
N ASP A 77 6.24 -0.58 8.42
CA ASP A 77 5.19 -0.25 7.44
C ASP A 77 3.95 0.34 8.13
N GLU A 78 3.52 -0.24 9.26
CA GLU A 78 2.44 0.28 10.11
C GLU A 78 2.73 1.72 10.55
N TRP A 79 3.92 1.97 11.11
CA TRP A 79 4.28 3.31 11.60
C TRP A 79 4.51 4.32 10.48
N PHE A 80 4.93 3.87 9.29
CA PHE A 80 4.97 4.72 8.12
C PHE A 80 3.56 5.13 7.67
N ILE A 81 2.56 4.25 7.77
CA ILE A 81 1.14 4.59 7.51
C ILE A 81 0.64 5.64 8.51
N VAL A 82 0.94 5.50 9.81
CA VAL A 82 0.60 6.53 10.83
C VAL A 82 1.26 7.87 10.49
N TYR A 83 2.53 7.86 10.06
CA TYR A 83 3.22 9.08 9.61
C TYR A 83 2.51 9.72 8.41
N LEU A 84 2.20 8.96 7.36
CA LEU A 84 1.50 9.46 6.16
C LEU A 84 0.17 10.12 6.55
N LEU A 85 -0.64 9.45 7.36
CA LEU A 85 -1.94 9.96 7.84
C LEU A 85 -1.79 11.21 8.72
N THR A 86 -0.75 11.26 9.56
CA THR A 86 -0.40 12.44 10.35
C THR A 86 -0.08 13.62 9.43
N GLN A 87 0.77 13.42 8.41
CA GLN A 87 1.11 14.46 7.43
C GLN A 87 -0.12 14.94 6.63
N LEU A 88 -1.06 14.03 6.32
CA LEU A 88 -2.34 14.41 5.70
C LEU A 88 -3.13 15.36 6.62
N SER A 89 -3.26 15.03 7.90
CA SER A 89 -3.99 15.86 8.88
C SER A 89 -3.32 17.21 9.16
N ILE A 90 -1.99 17.33 8.97
CA ILE A 90 -1.26 18.60 9.05
C ILE A 90 -1.57 19.47 7.83
N LYS A 91 -1.55 18.88 6.63
CA LYS A 91 -1.82 19.60 5.37
C LYS A 91 -3.28 20.04 5.25
N TYR A 92 -4.21 19.23 5.75
CA TYR A 92 -5.65 19.41 5.63
C TYR A 92 -6.30 19.54 7.01
N SER A 93 -6.54 20.77 7.46
CA SER A 93 -7.12 21.03 8.80
C SER A 93 -8.58 20.60 8.94
N ASP A 94 -9.26 20.31 7.83
CA ASP A 94 -10.58 19.67 7.73
C ASP A 94 -10.52 18.14 7.83
N VAL A 95 -9.33 17.52 7.92
CA VAL A 95 -9.15 16.07 8.06
C VAL A 95 -8.98 15.67 9.52
N CYS A 96 -9.71 14.63 9.91
CA CYS A 96 -9.54 13.89 11.17
C CYS A 96 -9.39 12.40 10.82
N VAL A 97 -8.44 11.70 11.45
CA VAL A 97 -8.14 10.29 11.16
C VAL A 97 -8.37 9.44 12.40
N SER A 98 -8.95 8.25 12.25
CA SER A 98 -8.82 7.15 13.22
C SER A 98 -7.99 6.04 12.60
N VAL A 99 -7.05 5.47 13.34
CA VAL A 99 -6.21 4.34 12.91
C VAL A 99 -6.18 3.29 14.02
N HIS A 100 -6.39 2.02 13.67
CA HIS A 100 -6.44 0.90 14.60
C HIS A 100 -5.87 -0.36 13.96
N ASP A 101 -5.42 -1.30 14.80
CA ASP A 101 -4.85 -2.58 14.40
C ASP A 101 -5.66 -3.75 15.01
N SER A 102 -5.07 -4.95 15.05
CA SER A 102 -5.68 -6.11 15.72
C SER A 102 -5.84 -5.96 17.24
N ASP A 103 -4.96 -5.20 17.90
CA ASP A 103 -5.05 -4.87 19.34
C ASP A 103 -5.98 -3.66 19.61
N GLY A 104 -6.37 -2.94 18.55
CA GLY A 104 -7.27 -1.80 18.57
C GLY A 104 -6.50 -0.48 18.57
N GLU A 105 -6.43 0.19 19.72
CA GLU A 105 -5.88 1.54 19.83
C GLU A 105 -4.36 1.52 20.06
N PHE A 106 -3.59 0.88 19.17
CA PHE A 106 -2.14 0.65 19.34
C PHE A 106 -1.30 1.93 19.56
N LEU A 107 -1.76 3.09 19.09
CA LEU A 107 -1.13 4.39 19.40
C LEU A 107 -1.00 4.63 20.91
N LEU A 108 -1.92 4.10 21.71
CA LEU A 108 -1.90 4.20 23.17
C LEU A 108 -0.87 3.28 23.82
N ILE A 109 -0.36 2.27 23.11
CA ILE A 109 0.68 1.35 23.63
C ILE A 109 2.00 2.09 23.80
N GLU A 110 2.40 2.92 22.82
CA GLU A 110 3.59 3.78 22.94
C GLU A 110 3.48 4.77 24.12
N ALA A 111 2.25 5.20 24.44
CA ALA A 111 1.96 6.12 25.54
C ALA A 111 1.52 5.41 26.84
N ALA A 112 1.63 4.08 26.95
CA ALA A 112 0.97 3.28 28.00
C ALA A 112 1.33 3.67 29.44
N HIS A 113 2.50 4.30 29.66
CA HIS A 113 2.93 4.78 30.98
C HIS A 113 2.34 6.14 31.38
N VAL A 114 1.76 6.89 30.43
CA VAL A 114 1.26 8.27 30.63
C VAL A 114 -0.21 8.46 30.24
N ILE A 115 -0.86 7.47 29.63
CA ILE A 115 -2.31 7.52 29.39
C ILE A 115 -3.13 7.56 30.69
N PRO A 116 -4.33 8.21 30.69
CA PRO A 116 -5.21 8.22 31.86
C PRO A 116 -5.68 6.82 32.24
N LYS A 117 -5.73 6.50 33.54
CA LYS A 117 -6.14 5.17 34.07
C LYS A 117 -7.56 4.71 33.66
N TRP A 118 -8.41 5.63 33.21
CA TRP A 118 -9.75 5.34 32.70
C TRP A 118 -9.74 4.86 31.25
N LEU A 119 -8.71 5.20 30.48
CA LEU A 119 -8.56 4.88 29.07
C LEU A 119 -8.02 3.46 28.93
N LYS A 120 -8.89 2.56 28.47
CA LYS A 120 -8.68 1.11 28.34
C LYS A 120 -9.34 0.63 27.05
N PRO A 121 -9.04 -0.58 26.54
CA PRO A 121 -9.68 -1.11 25.33
C PRO A 121 -11.21 -1.08 25.37
N GLU A 122 -11.81 -1.24 26.55
CA GLU A 122 -13.28 -1.22 26.72
C GLU A 122 -13.88 0.20 26.77
N SER A 123 -13.06 1.25 26.92
CA SER A 123 -13.52 2.64 27.08
C SER A 123 -13.03 3.60 25.98
N SER A 124 -11.99 3.22 25.22
CA SER A 124 -11.34 4.03 24.19
C SER A 124 -12.13 4.17 22.89
N LYS A 125 -13.11 3.28 22.65
CA LYS A 125 -13.92 3.26 21.41
C LYS A 125 -14.45 4.64 21.02
N ASN A 126 -14.12 5.07 19.80
CA ASN A 126 -14.45 6.39 19.23
C ASN A 126 -13.89 7.57 20.05
N ARG A 127 -12.75 7.44 20.75
CA ARG A 127 -12.14 8.56 21.50
C ARG A 127 -10.78 8.99 21.00
N VAL A 128 -10.05 8.14 20.28
CA VAL A 128 -8.69 8.41 19.81
C VAL A 128 -8.73 8.81 18.33
N PHE A 129 -8.11 9.95 18.00
CA PHE A 129 -8.04 10.46 16.63
C PHE A 129 -6.70 11.18 16.38
N ILE A 130 -6.38 11.44 15.12
CA ILE A 130 -5.28 12.32 14.70
C ILE A 130 -5.90 13.49 13.91
N GLN A 131 -5.63 14.73 14.33
CA GLN A 131 -6.12 15.96 13.69
C GLN A 131 -5.03 17.03 13.79
N GLY A 132 -4.76 17.78 12.71
CA GLY A 132 -3.77 18.86 12.73
C GLY A 132 -2.34 18.42 13.10
N GLY A 133 -2.00 17.13 12.92
CA GLY A 133 -0.73 16.55 13.36
C GLY A 133 -0.64 16.14 14.83
N ASN A 134 -1.69 16.33 15.62
CA ASN A 134 -1.74 15.97 17.04
C ASN A 134 -2.66 14.78 17.27
N VAL A 135 -2.42 14.03 18.35
CA VAL A 135 -3.33 12.99 18.83
C VAL A 135 -4.41 13.62 19.70
N HIS A 136 -5.67 13.29 19.45
CA HIS A 136 -6.81 13.73 20.24
C HIS A 136 -7.37 12.54 21.02
N ILE A 137 -7.65 12.75 22.31
CA ILE A 137 -8.30 11.79 23.20
C ILE A 137 -9.49 12.50 23.85
N ILE A 138 -10.71 12.12 23.45
CA ILE A 138 -11.93 12.71 24.03
C ILE A 138 -12.04 12.30 25.50
N PRO A 139 -12.04 13.25 26.45
CA PRO A 139 -11.99 12.94 27.88
C PRO A 139 -13.33 12.42 28.43
N LEU A 140 -13.29 11.90 29.66
CA LEU A 140 -14.49 11.79 30.51
C LEU A 140 -14.70 13.13 31.25
N PRO A 141 -15.95 13.57 31.49
CA PRO A 141 -16.22 14.75 32.31
C PRO A 141 -15.55 14.68 33.68
N SER A 142 -14.73 15.68 34.00
CA SER A 142 -14.06 15.83 35.29
C SER A 142 -14.80 16.79 36.23
N SER A 143 -15.72 17.60 35.71
CA SER A 143 -16.59 18.49 36.49
C SER A 143 -18.07 18.42 36.06
N PRO A 144 -19.03 18.83 36.90
CA PRO A 144 -20.45 18.84 36.52
C PRO A 144 -20.77 19.70 35.29
N GLY A 145 -19.99 20.75 35.03
CA GLY A 145 -20.15 21.61 33.85
C GLY A 145 -19.71 20.96 32.53
N GLU A 146 -18.82 19.96 32.60
CA GLU A 146 -18.36 19.21 31.43
C GLU A 146 -19.32 18.09 31.02
N ILE A 147 -20.27 17.68 31.86
CA ILE A 147 -21.19 16.57 31.57
C ILE A 147 -22.09 16.86 30.34
N THR A 148 -22.35 18.14 30.06
CA THR A 148 -23.10 18.59 28.88
C THR A 148 -22.24 18.68 27.61
N ILE A 149 -20.91 18.53 27.73
CA ILE A 149 -19.94 18.67 26.65
C ILE A 149 -19.36 17.29 26.30
N PHE A 150 -18.79 16.60 27.29
CA PHE A 150 -18.06 15.35 27.09
C PHE A 150 -18.91 14.11 27.40
N PRO A 151 -18.77 13.04 26.60
CA PRO A 151 -19.54 11.81 26.76
C PRO A 151 -19.12 11.05 28.02
N THR A 152 -20.09 10.71 28.87
CA THR A 152 -19.89 9.85 30.06
C THR A 152 -19.76 8.36 29.73
N GLY A 153 -20.35 7.91 28.61
CA GLY A 153 -20.31 6.53 28.12
C GLY A 153 -19.50 6.39 26.82
N TRP A 154 -19.90 5.45 25.95
CA TRP A 154 -19.33 5.34 24.60
C TRP A 154 -19.98 6.37 23.66
N PRO A 155 -19.22 7.34 23.11
CA PRO A 155 -19.78 8.27 22.14
C PRO A 155 -20.04 7.59 20.80
N THR A 156 -21.03 8.09 20.06
CA THR A 156 -21.16 7.78 18.64
C THR A 156 -20.02 8.44 17.86
N LEU A 157 -19.64 7.86 16.73
CA LEU A 157 -18.57 8.40 15.89
C LEU A 157 -18.84 9.85 15.46
N ILE A 158 -20.10 10.19 15.13
CA ILE A 158 -20.51 11.55 14.77
C ILE A 158 -20.28 12.55 15.91
N ILE A 159 -20.71 12.23 17.15
CA ILE A 159 -20.46 13.09 18.33
C ILE A 159 -18.95 13.28 18.54
N SER A 160 -18.20 12.20 18.36
CA SER A 160 -16.75 12.18 18.58
C SER A 160 -16.03 13.12 17.61
N LEU A 161 -16.38 13.05 16.33
CA LEU A 161 -15.83 13.92 15.29
C LEU A 161 -16.29 15.37 15.47
N GLN A 162 -17.52 15.63 15.93
CA GLN A 162 -17.97 16.97 16.28
C GLN A 162 -17.16 17.60 17.42
N LEU A 163 -16.77 16.80 18.43
CA LEU A 163 -15.91 17.26 19.53
C LEU A 163 -14.49 17.56 19.06
N VAL A 164 -13.89 16.70 18.23
CA VAL A 164 -12.51 16.86 17.73
C VAL A 164 -12.41 18.01 16.70
N PHE A 165 -13.41 18.19 15.85
CA PHE A 165 -13.44 19.31 14.89
C PHE A 165 -13.92 20.64 15.49
N GLY A 166 -14.58 20.60 16.66
CA GLY A 166 -15.14 21.75 17.36
C GLY A 166 -14.13 22.53 18.21
N PRO A 167 -14.58 23.50 19.00
CA PRO A 167 -13.73 24.35 19.85
C PRO A 167 -13.33 23.68 21.18
N HIS A 168 -13.48 22.35 21.31
CA HIS A 168 -13.33 21.64 22.58
C HIS A 168 -11.91 21.12 22.75
N GLU A 169 -11.37 21.26 23.97
CA GLU A 169 -10.05 20.73 24.32
C GLU A 169 -10.08 19.20 24.35
N THR A 170 -9.69 18.62 23.21
CA THR A 170 -9.62 17.17 22.98
C THR A 170 -8.20 16.71 22.65
N ALA A 171 -7.24 17.62 22.50
CA ALA A 171 -5.84 17.26 22.30
C ALA A 171 -5.32 16.47 23.51
N ALA A 172 -4.63 15.36 23.26
CA ALA A 172 -4.02 14.57 24.32
C ALA A 172 -2.93 15.36 25.07
N ALA A 173 -2.71 15.02 26.34
CA ALA A 173 -1.69 15.62 27.19
C ALA A 173 -0.29 15.57 26.55
N GLN A 174 0.56 16.54 26.85
CA GLN A 174 1.83 16.75 26.15
C GLN A 174 2.76 15.53 26.21
N GLU A 175 2.72 14.77 27.31
CA GLU A 175 3.47 13.53 27.51
C GLU A 175 3.03 12.43 26.52
N ILE A 176 1.72 12.33 26.25
CA ILE A 176 1.16 11.38 25.28
C ILE A 176 1.54 11.80 23.85
N GLN A 177 1.44 13.10 23.54
CA GLN A 177 1.90 13.65 22.26
C GLN A 177 3.38 13.33 22.04
N GLN A 178 4.23 13.57 23.05
CA GLN A 178 5.66 13.34 22.96
C GLN A 178 6.01 11.86 22.78
N ALA A 179 5.35 10.93 23.50
CA ALA A 179 5.60 9.50 23.36
C ALA A 179 5.34 9.01 21.92
N ILE A 180 4.20 9.38 21.35
CA ILE A 180 3.82 9.00 19.98
C ILE A 180 4.70 9.74 18.96
N LYS A 181 4.96 11.03 19.18
CA LYS A 181 5.80 11.85 18.30
C LYS A 181 7.25 11.38 18.24
N GLN A 182 7.85 10.90 19.34
CA GLN A 182 9.21 10.33 19.33
C GLN A 182 9.37 9.19 18.33
N ARG A 183 8.30 8.44 18.05
CA ARG A 183 8.29 7.38 17.03
C ARG A 183 8.07 7.92 15.62
N LEU A 184 7.24 8.94 15.46
CA LEU A 184 6.94 9.58 14.17
C LEU A 184 8.04 10.51 13.66
N ASP A 185 8.77 11.20 14.55
CA ASP A 185 9.87 12.13 14.23
C ASP A 185 11.06 11.45 13.52
N ARG A 186 11.09 10.12 13.49
CA ARG A 186 12.04 9.33 12.70
C ARG A 186 11.77 9.43 11.19
N PHE A 187 10.54 9.74 10.78
CA PHE A 187 10.15 9.85 9.38
C PHE A 187 10.24 11.31 8.89
N PRO A 188 10.62 11.55 7.62
CA PRO A 188 10.82 10.57 6.55
C PRO A 188 12.20 9.91 6.50
N ASP A 189 13.19 10.41 7.26
CA ASP A 189 14.59 10.00 7.11
C ASP A 189 14.82 8.49 7.35
N ALA A 190 14.13 7.92 8.34
CA ALA A 190 14.18 6.49 8.65
C ALA A 190 13.77 5.57 7.49
N VAL A 191 12.99 6.05 6.50
CA VAL A 191 12.65 5.26 5.30
C VAL A 191 13.92 4.80 4.58
N GLN A 192 14.94 5.65 4.52
CA GLN A 192 16.22 5.28 3.90
C GLN A 192 17.01 4.30 4.77
N GLU A 193 16.93 4.44 6.10
CA GLU A 193 17.54 3.50 7.05
C GLU A 193 16.86 2.13 7.05
N MET A 194 15.57 2.04 6.74
CA MET A 194 14.80 0.80 6.67
C MET A 194 15.24 -0.09 5.50
N PHE A 195 15.90 0.48 4.48
CA PHE A 195 16.37 -0.28 3.33
C PHE A 195 17.72 -0.98 3.56
N HIS A 196 17.83 -2.20 3.06
CA HIS A 196 19.06 -2.96 2.92
C HIS A 196 19.40 -3.18 1.44
N HIS A 197 20.69 -3.24 1.11
CA HIS A 197 21.15 -3.49 -0.26
C HIS A 197 22.07 -4.70 -0.31
N ALA A 198 21.64 -5.76 -0.99
CA ALA A 198 22.42 -7.00 -1.16
C ALA A 198 22.92 -7.15 -2.61
N ASN A 199 24.12 -7.70 -2.77
CA ASN A 199 24.63 -8.14 -4.07
C ASN A 199 24.16 -9.58 -4.33
N LEU A 200 23.37 -9.80 -5.37
CA LEU A 200 22.85 -11.10 -5.76
C LEU A 200 23.35 -11.50 -7.14
N TYR A 201 23.43 -12.81 -7.41
CA TYR A 201 23.57 -13.32 -8.77
C TYR A 201 22.19 -13.79 -9.23
N VAL A 202 21.64 -13.16 -10.26
CA VAL A 202 20.28 -13.45 -10.80
C VAL A 202 20.31 -13.47 -12.33
N PRO A 203 19.37 -14.16 -13.00
CA PRO A 203 19.26 -14.11 -14.45
C PRO A 203 18.97 -12.68 -14.96
N PRO A 204 19.47 -12.28 -16.15
CA PRO A 204 19.28 -10.93 -16.69
C PRO A 204 17.81 -10.47 -16.75
N GLY A 205 16.88 -11.37 -17.07
CA GLY A 205 15.45 -11.06 -17.08
C GLY A 205 14.90 -10.69 -15.69
N VAL A 206 15.41 -11.33 -14.62
CA VAL A 206 15.02 -10.98 -13.24
C VAL A 206 15.64 -9.67 -12.81
N LYS A 207 16.90 -9.39 -13.18
CA LYS A 207 17.50 -8.06 -12.99
C LYS A 207 16.60 -6.97 -13.58
N TYR A 208 16.24 -7.11 -14.86
CA TYR A 208 15.40 -6.14 -15.57
C TYR A 208 14.03 -5.94 -14.89
N LEU A 209 13.36 -7.02 -14.48
CA LEU A 209 12.06 -6.93 -13.80
C LEU A 209 12.16 -6.17 -12.46
N LEU A 210 13.17 -6.47 -11.65
CA LEU A 210 13.38 -5.78 -10.36
C LEU A 210 13.75 -4.29 -10.56
N GLU A 211 14.47 -3.95 -11.63
CA GLU A 211 14.78 -2.56 -12.01
C GLU A 211 13.55 -1.78 -12.52
N LYS A 212 12.50 -2.48 -12.99
CA LYS A 212 11.23 -1.86 -13.44
C LYS A 212 10.15 -1.81 -12.37
N ASN A 213 10.14 -2.74 -11.42
CA ASN A 213 9.16 -2.79 -10.34
C ASN A 213 9.77 -3.40 -9.07
N LEU A 214 10.10 -2.54 -8.10
CA LEU A 214 10.70 -2.94 -6.83
C LEU A 214 9.74 -3.68 -5.90
N ALA A 215 8.41 -3.53 -6.06
CA ALA A 215 7.44 -4.32 -5.29
C ALA A 215 7.46 -5.82 -5.64
N LEU A 216 8.10 -6.21 -6.75
CA LEU A 216 8.39 -7.63 -7.04
C LEU A 216 9.38 -8.24 -6.03
N VAL A 217 10.20 -7.42 -5.34
CA VAL A 217 11.10 -7.91 -4.29
C VAL A 217 10.31 -8.49 -3.12
N SER A 218 9.29 -7.77 -2.64
CA SER A 218 8.50 -8.23 -1.50
C SER A 218 7.61 -9.41 -1.84
N GLN A 219 6.92 -9.36 -2.98
CA GLN A 219 6.16 -10.50 -3.51
C GLN A 219 7.01 -11.76 -3.63
N ALA A 220 8.25 -11.64 -4.13
CA ALA A 220 9.19 -12.74 -4.18
C ALA A 220 9.56 -13.22 -2.77
N VAL A 221 10.05 -12.36 -1.88
CA VAL A 221 10.45 -12.80 -0.53
C VAL A 221 9.29 -13.47 0.23
N ASN A 222 8.06 -12.95 0.15
CA ASN A 222 6.88 -13.55 0.78
C ASN A 222 6.54 -14.92 0.18
N ALA A 223 6.57 -15.04 -1.16
CA ALA A 223 6.37 -16.30 -1.86
C ALA A 223 7.42 -17.36 -1.46
N PHE A 224 8.64 -16.95 -1.13
CA PHE A 224 9.68 -17.83 -0.59
C PHE A 224 9.45 -18.13 0.89
N TYR A 225 9.10 -17.14 1.70
CA TYR A 225 8.99 -17.27 3.15
C TYR A 225 7.82 -18.17 3.56
N HIS A 226 6.67 -18.02 2.91
CA HIS A 226 5.44 -18.80 3.15
C HIS A 226 5.27 -20.00 2.19
N ARG A 227 6.34 -20.48 1.54
CA ARG A 227 6.30 -21.57 0.57
C ARG A 227 5.81 -22.90 1.17
N ASP A 228 4.94 -23.60 0.46
CA ASP A 228 4.46 -24.95 0.81
C ASP A 228 5.16 -26.06 -0.04
N PRO A 229 4.88 -27.35 0.21
CA PRO A 229 5.43 -28.45 -0.59
C PRO A 229 4.99 -28.47 -2.07
N ARG A 230 3.89 -27.81 -2.44
CA ARG A 230 3.39 -27.69 -3.82
C ARG A 230 4.15 -26.58 -4.56
N ASP A 231 4.37 -25.43 -3.91
CA ASP A 231 5.22 -24.34 -4.40
C ASP A 231 6.63 -24.86 -4.67
N MET A 232 7.18 -25.60 -3.72
CA MET A 232 8.46 -26.28 -3.83
C MET A 232 8.54 -27.23 -5.03
N LYS A 233 7.42 -27.85 -5.44
CA LYS A 233 7.35 -28.71 -6.63
C LYS A 233 7.30 -27.89 -7.92
N ALA A 234 6.55 -26.78 -7.93
CA ALA A 234 6.46 -25.88 -9.08
C ALA A 234 7.81 -25.22 -9.41
N CYS A 235 8.57 -24.87 -8.38
CA CYS A 235 9.84 -24.14 -8.51
C CYS A 235 11.06 -25.06 -8.78
N ARG A 236 10.88 -26.38 -8.91
CA ARG A 236 11.97 -27.33 -9.20
C ARG A 236 12.65 -27.09 -10.55
N GLN A 237 11.90 -26.64 -11.55
CA GLN A 237 12.40 -26.43 -12.92
C GLN A 237 12.36 -24.94 -13.26
N MET A 238 13.52 -24.34 -13.48
CA MET A 238 13.68 -22.90 -13.78
C MET A 238 13.41 -22.60 -15.26
N LYS A 239 12.17 -22.86 -15.72
CA LYS A 239 11.78 -22.80 -17.13
C LYS A 239 11.81 -21.38 -17.73
N TYR A 240 11.33 -20.38 -16.99
CA TYR A 240 11.17 -19.00 -17.48
C TYR A 240 12.43 -18.16 -17.29
N PHE A 241 13.21 -18.47 -16.25
CA PHE A 241 14.44 -17.77 -15.91
C PHE A 241 15.54 -18.81 -15.63
N PRO A 242 16.09 -19.43 -16.69
CA PRO A 242 17.14 -20.42 -16.54
C PRO A 242 18.38 -19.81 -15.85
N PRO A 243 19.16 -20.62 -15.10
CA PRO A 243 20.34 -20.15 -14.37
C PRO A 243 21.64 -20.35 -15.15
N ASP A 244 21.55 -20.55 -16.46
CA ASP A 244 22.67 -20.69 -17.38
C ASP A 244 23.52 -19.41 -17.44
N GLN A 245 22.88 -18.25 -17.35
CA GLN A 245 23.54 -16.95 -17.22
C GLN A 245 23.02 -16.22 -15.99
N THR A 246 23.92 -15.83 -15.09
CA THR A 246 23.59 -14.95 -13.96
C THR A 246 24.49 -13.73 -13.95
N VAL A 247 23.90 -12.57 -13.68
CA VAL A 247 24.60 -11.30 -13.55
C VAL A 247 24.59 -10.84 -12.10
N ARG A 248 25.66 -10.17 -11.68
CA ARG A 248 25.74 -9.54 -10.36
C ARG A 248 24.87 -8.29 -10.35
N THR A 249 23.86 -8.28 -9.49
CA THR A 249 22.86 -7.21 -9.36
C THR A 249 22.81 -6.74 -7.90
N ARG A 250 22.83 -5.43 -7.68
CA ARG A 250 22.57 -4.83 -6.36
C ARG A 250 21.06 -4.63 -6.23
N VAL A 251 20.42 -5.36 -5.32
CA VAL A 251 18.96 -5.33 -5.12
C VAL A 251 18.64 -4.61 -3.80
N ARG A 252 17.64 -3.72 -3.82
CA ARG A 252 17.09 -3.01 -2.65
C ARG A 252 16.00 -3.87 -1.99
N PHE A 253 16.05 -3.99 -0.68
CA PHE A 253 15.09 -4.69 0.19
C PHE A 253 14.73 -3.76 1.35
N THR A 254 13.65 -4.02 2.09
CA THR A 254 13.59 -3.61 3.49
C THR A 254 14.48 -4.53 4.34
N LYS A 255 14.88 -4.10 5.54
CA LYS A 255 15.60 -4.95 6.51
C LYS A 255 14.83 -6.23 6.83
N CYS A 256 13.50 -6.14 6.99
CA CYS A 256 12.62 -7.30 7.22
C CYS A 256 12.70 -8.31 6.06
N LEU A 257 12.44 -7.87 4.83
CA LEU A 257 12.49 -8.72 3.63
C LEU A 257 13.86 -9.38 3.44
N TYR A 258 14.94 -8.64 3.68
CA TYR A 258 16.29 -9.21 3.62
C TYR A 258 16.50 -10.28 4.71
N ALA A 259 16.07 -10.03 5.95
CA ALA A 259 16.19 -10.99 7.04
C ALA A 259 15.40 -12.29 6.77
N GLN A 260 14.14 -12.17 6.33
CA GLN A 260 13.28 -13.30 5.92
C GLN A 260 13.94 -14.17 4.84
N LEU A 261 14.54 -13.54 3.82
CA LEU A 261 15.27 -14.23 2.76
C LEU A 261 16.59 -14.86 3.26
N ALA A 262 17.36 -14.15 4.09
CA ALA A 262 18.66 -14.59 4.56
C ALA A 262 18.57 -15.78 5.51
N GLN A 263 17.68 -15.73 6.51
CA GLN A 263 17.67 -16.67 7.64
C GLN A 263 17.34 -18.13 7.26
N ARG A 264 16.49 -18.36 6.25
CA ARG A 264 16.09 -19.72 5.87
C ARG A 264 17.18 -20.38 5.03
N GLN A 265 17.72 -21.53 5.46
CA GLN A 265 18.57 -22.34 4.60
C GLN A 265 17.75 -22.89 3.42
N PHE A 266 18.33 -22.86 2.22
CA PHE A 266 17.70 -23.33 1.01
C PHE A 266 18.76 -23.78 0.00
N LEU A 267 18.66 -25.02 -0.45
CA LEU A 267 19.58 -25.61 -1.42
C LEU A 267 18.86 -25.83 -2.75
N PRO A 268 19.55 -25.70 -3.89
CA PRO A 268 18.94 -25.97 -5.18
C PRO A 268 18.46 -27.40 -5.35
N ASP A 269 17.25 -27.53 -5.90
CA ASP A 269 16.78 -28.79 -6.46
C ASP A 269 17.67 -29.17 -7.64
N ARG A 270 18.03 -30.45 -7.77
CA ARG A 270 18.86 -30.98 -8.86
C ARG A 270 18.26 -30.68 -10.24
N ALA A 271 16.93 -30.61 -10.35
CA ALA A 271 16.21 -30.29 -11.58
C ALA A 271 16.27 -28.80 -11.98
N SER A 272 16.75 -27.91 -11.10
CA SER A 272 16.80 -26.47 -11.36
C SER A 272 17.97 -26.05 -12.24
N SER A 273 18.98 -26.91 -12.39
CA SER A 273 20.29 -26.62 -13.02
C SER A 273 21.10 -25.50 -12.35
N TRP A 274 20.65 -24.93 -11.22
CA TRP A 274 21.37 -23.88 -10.51
C TRP A 274 22.61 -24.44 -9.81
N LYS A 275 23.79 -24.00 -10.26
CA LYS A 275 25.07 -24.39 -9.67
C LYS A 275 25.49 -23.38 -8.60
N LEU A 276 25.36 -23.74 -7.33
CA LEU A 276 26.01 -22.97 -6.26
C LEU A 276 27.52 -23.22 -6.31
N PRO A 277 28.36 -22.18 -6.18
CA PRO A 277 29.79 -22.37 -6.00
C PRO A 277 30.07 -22.99 -4.62
N PRO A 278 31.28 -23.55 -4.37
CA PRO A 278 31.65 -24.09 -3.06
C PRO A 278 31.47 -23.08 -1.92
N ALA A 279 31.24 -23.56 -0.69
CA ALA A 279 31.05 -22.71 0.49
C ALA A 279 32.25 -21.79 0.80
N SER A 280 33.46 -22.16 0.35
CA SER A 280 34.69 -21.36 0.44
C SER A 280 34.74 -20.20 -0.57
N HIS A 281 33.82 -20.11 -1.52
CA HIS A 281 33.83 -19.07 -2.55
C HIS A 281 33.36 -17.72 -1.96
N PRO A 282 34.08 -16.59 -2.17
CA PRO A 282 33.74 -15.29 -1.58
C PRO A 282 32.34 -14.74 -1.90
N HIS A 283 31.67 -15.28 -2.92
CA HIS A 283 30.31 -14.90 -3.32
C HIS A 283 29.28 -16.02 -3.15
N HIS A 284 29.59 -17.10 -2.43
CA HIS A 284 28.65 -18.20 -2.19
C HIS A 284 27.29 -17.71 -1.66
N GLY A 285 27.29 -16.85 -0.64
CA GLY A 285 26.08 -16.24 -0.10
C GLY A 285 25.27 -15.45 -1.14
N ASN A 286 25.94 -14.72 -2.04
CA ASN A 286 25.30 -13.91 -3.08
C ASN A 286 24.58 -14.78 -4.13
N HIS A 287 25.16 -15.94 -4.49
CA HIS A 287 24.51 -16.93 -5.35
C HIS A 287 23.37 -17.66 -4.62
N ALA A 288 23.53 -17.97 -3.33
CA ALA A 288 22.49 -18.61 -2.52
C ALA A 288 21.26 -17.71 -2.33
N LEU A 289 21.46 -16.44 -2.00
CA LEU A 289 20.39 -15.44 -1.89
C LEU A 289 19.71 -15.19 -3.25
N GLY A 290 20.48 -15.14 -4.35
CA GLY A 290 19.94 -15.05 -5.70
C GLY A 290 19.02 -16.22 -6.07
N TYR A 291 19.43 -17.45 -5.72
CA TYR A 291 18.60 -18.65 -5.91
C TYR A 291 17.29 -18.59 -5.12
N LYS A 292 17.36 -18.19 -3.84
CA LYS A 292 16.16 -18.05 -2.97
C LYS A 292 15.16 -17.06 -3.54
N LEU A 293 15.63 -15.90 -4.00
CA LEU A 293 14.78 -14.86 -4.61
C LEU A 293 14.16 -15.40 -5.91
N LEU A 294 14.94 -16.08 -6.74
CA LEU A 294 14.48 -16.61 -8.03
C LEU A 294 13.43 -17.72 -7.88
N GLY A 295 13.65 -18.64 -6.93
CA GLY A 295 12.69 -19.70 -6.60
C GLY A 295 11.32 -19.15 -6.18
N ALA A 296 11.25 -17.86 -5.82
CA ALA A 296 10.04 -17.18 -5.41
C ALA A 296 9.37 -16.38 -6.55
N VAL A 297 10.16 -15.69 -7.39
CA VAL A 297 9.68 -15.02 -8.62
C VAL A 297 8.94 -16.01 -9.53
N MET A 298 9.34 -17.29 -9.52
CA MET A 298 8.65 -18.37 -10.22
C MET A 298 7.23 -18.62 -9.71
N ARG A 299 6.92 -18.41 -8.42
CA ARG A 299 5.56 -18.55 -7.85
C ARG A 299 4.64 -17.43 -8.33
N CYS A 300 5.13 -16.18 -8.39
CA CYS A 300 4.40 -15.02 -8.94
C CYS A 300 3.96 -15.21 -10.41
N ASN A 301 4.65 -16.10 -11.14
CA ASN A 301 4.36 -16.43 -12.54
C ASN A 301 3.40 -17.64 -12.70
N ILE A 302 3.09 -18.37 -11.62
CA ILE A 302 2.31 -19.62 -11.63
C ILE A 302 1.01 -19.50 -10.82
N GLY A 303 1.00 -18.74 -9.72
CA GLY A 303 -0.20 -18.52 -8.90
C GLY A 303 -1.17 -17.47 -9.45
N TYR A 304 -0.67 -16.53 -10.26
CA TYR A 304 -1.45 -15.53 -10.97
C TYR A 304 -0.91 -15.42 -12.40
N GLY A 305 -1.79 -15.34 -13.42
CA GLY A 305 -1.40 -15.16 -14.84
C GLY A 305 -0.81 -13.78 -15.18
N VAL A 306 -0.33 -13.04 -14.18
CA VAL A 306 0.00 -11.61 -14.24
C VAL A 306 1.33 -11.37 -14.97
N MET A 307 2.30 -12.27 -14.83
CA MET A 307 3.58 -12.15 -15.54
C MET A 307 3.51 -12.63 -17.01
N ILE A 308 2.59 -13.53 -17.38
CA ILE A 308 2.34 -13.85 -18.80
C ILE A 308 1.77 -12.63 -19.53
N ASN A 309 0.84 -11.91 -18.90
CA ASN A 309 0.28 -10.68 -19.47
C ASN A 309 1.32 -9.56 -19.57
N TYR A 310 2.21 -9.40 -18.57
CA TYR A 310 3.34 -8.47 -18.67
C TYR A 310 4.34 -8.87 -19.76
N TRP A 311 4.64 -10.16 -19.95
CA TRP A 311 5.59 -10.60 -20.97
C TRP A 311 5.03 -10.48 -22.38
N SER A 312 3.74 -10.80 -22.58
CA SER A 312 3.05 -10.61 -23.86
C SER A 312 2.95 -9.13 -24.24
N SER A 313 2.44 -8.28 -23.34
CA SER A 313 2.31 -6.84 -23.60
C SER A 313 3.65 -6.12 -23.76
N MET A 314 4.70 -6.52 -23.02
CA MET A 314 6.02 -5.91 -23.14
C MET A 314 6.76 -6.38 -24.40
N LEU A 315 6.60 -7.63 -24.84
CA LEU A 315 7.13 -8.08 -26.14
C LEU A 315 6.39 -7.40 -27.30
N ASP A 316 5.06 -7.26 -27.23
CA ASP A 316 4.31 -6.52 -28.26
C ASP A 316 4.70 -5.03 -28.30
N ALA A 317 4.90 -4.39 -27.13
CA ALA A 317 5.35 -3.00 -27.06
C ALA A 317 6.79 -2.81 -27.57
N VAL A 318 7.73 -3.68 -27.17
CA VAL A 318 9.15 -3.59 -27.57
C VAL A 318 9.35 -3.96 -29.05
N MET A 319 8.58 -4.90 -29.61
CA MET A 319 8.65 -5.26 -31.03
C MET A 319 7.94 -4.26 -31.95
N ARG A 320 6.99 -3.46 -31.44
CA ARG A 320 6.30 -2.40 -32.22
C ARG A 320 6.98 -1.03 -32.12
N CYS A 321 7.64 -0.71 -31.00
CA CYS A 321 8.30 0.59 -30.80
C CYS A 321 9.76 0.61 -31.26
N ASN A 322 9.97 0.59 -32.58
CA ASN A 322 11.24 0.98 -33.21
C ASN A 322 11.17 2.44 -33.74
N ILE A 323 10.66 3.38 -32.92
CA ILE A 323 10.43 4.79 -33.29
C ILE A 323 10.77 5.72 -32.11
N ASP A 324 11.34 6.89 -32.44
CA ASP A 324 11.99 7.87 -31.56
C ASP A 324 11.20 8.42 -30.36
N TYR A 325 11.94 8.67 -29.27
CA TYR A 325 11.50 9.39 -28.08
C TYR A 325 11.47 10.91 -28.32
N GLY A 326 10.37 11.44 -28.90
CA GLY A 326 10.23 12.88 -29.14
C GLY A 326 8.83 13.52 -28.97
N MET A 327 7.74 12.77 -29.14
CA MET A 327 6.39 13.36 -29.30
C MET A 327 5.37 13.07 -28.18
N MET A 328 5.77 12.41 -27.09
CA MET A 328 4.84 11.94 -26.04
C MET A 328 4.41 12.98 -24.97
N ILE A 329 4.92 14.21 -25.02
CA ILE A 329 4.58 15.25 -24.02
C ILE A 329 3.31 16.03 -24.39
N ASN A 330 2.95 16.13 -25.67
CA ASN A 330 1.87 17.02 -26.13
C ASN A 330 0.48 16.37 -26.22
N TYR A 331 0.36 15.06 -25.96
CA TYR A 331 -0.91 14.33 -26.14
C TYR A 331 -1.76 14.19 -24.87
N TRP A 332 -1.20 14.50 -23.69
CA TRP A 332 -1.90 14.32 -22.40
C TRP A 332 -2.84 15.49 -22.03
N THR A 333 -2.72 16.63 -22.71
CA THR A 333 -3.43 17.88 -22.35
C THR A 333 -4.77 18.09 -23.09
N SER A 334 -5.15 17.22 -24.02
CA SER A 334 -6.35 17.43 -24.87
C SER A 334 -7.50 16.44 -24.63
N MET A 335 -7.48 15.68 -23.53
CA MET A 335 -8.38 14.55 -23.30
C MET A 335 -9.15 14.68 -21.95
N LEU A 336 -9.53 15.91 -21.61
CA LEU A 336 -10.26 16.24 -20.37
C LEU A 336 -11.57 17.04 -20.57
N ASP A 337 -12.06 17.16 -21.80
CA ASP A 337 -13.37 17.76 -22.11
C ASP A 337 -14.26 16.79 -22.93
N ALA A 338 -15.07 15.98 -22.24
CA ALA A 338 -16.38 15.47 -22.69
C ALA A 338 -17.05 14.65 -21.57
N ASP A 339 -18.38 14.73 -21.48
CA ASP A 339 -19.19 14.42 -20.28
C ASP A 339 -19.89 13.03 -20.31
N MET A 340 -20.56 12.69 -19.19
CA MET A 340 -21.42 11.53 -18.87
C MET A 340 -20.69 10.19 -18.61
N ARG A 341 -20.73 9.55 -17.43
CA ARG A 341 -21.76 9.28 -16.37
C ARG A 341 -22.76 8.14 -16.64
N CYS A 342 -22.91 7.31 -15.61
CA CYS A 342 -23.95 6.29 -15.35
C CYS A 342 -23.92 4.99 -16.22
N ASP A 343 -24.05 3.77 -15.66
CA ASP A 343 -24.12 3.41 -14.24
C ASP A 343 -23.83 1.91 -13.94
N ILE A 344 -23.33 1.66 -12.72
CA ILE A 344 -23.48 0.44 -11.88
C ILE A 344 -22.69 -0.87 -12.22
N ALA A 345 -22.15 -1.44 -11.12
CA ALA A 345 -21.70 -2.83 -10.87
C ALA A 345 -20.28 -3.27 -11.28
N TYR A 346 -19.33 -3.00 -10.36
CA TYR A 346 -18.43 -3.97 -9.70
C TYR A 346 -18.30 -5.39 -10.30
N GLY A 347 -17.09 -5.94 -10.43
CA GLY A 347 -15.80 -5.44 -9.95
C GLY A 347 -14.70 -6.49 -10.08
N VAL A 348 -13.70 -6.42 -9.20
CA VAL A 348 -12.47 -7.25 -9.22
C VAL A 348 -11.56 -6.82 -10.38
N MET A 349 -10.55 -5.97 -10.16
CA MET A 349 -10.15 -5.21 -8.95
C MET A 349 -8.93 -5.76 -8.15
N CYS A 350 -8.61 -7.07 -8.20
CA CYS A 350 -7.40 -7.66 -7.59
C CYS A 350 -6.72 -8.70 -8.51
N THR A 351 -5.61 -8.52 -9.23
CA THR A 351 -4.55 -7.48 -9.21
C THR A 351 -4.52 -6.37 -10.32
N ASN A 352 -5.31 -6.28 -11.39
CA ASN A 352 -6.33 -7.21 -11.87
C ASN A 352 -6.36 -7.47 -13.38
N THR A 353 -6.46 -8.76 -13.65
CA THR A 353 -6.83 -9.41 -14.90
C THR A 353 -8.34 -9.36 -15.17
N CYS A 354 -8.84 -8.24 -15.68
CA CYS A 354 -10.03 -8.14 -16.57
C CYS A 354 -10.33 -6.68 -16.93
N GLY A 355 -9.66 -6.15 -17.98
CA GLY A 355 -9.81 -4.73 -18.33
C GLY A 355 -9.58 -4.34 -19.80
N PHE A 356 -9.42 -5.30 -20.72
CA PHE A 356 -9.08 -4.96 -22.12
C PHE A 356 -10.00 -5.55 -23.20
N GLU A 357 -10.58 -6.74 -23.02
CA GLU A 357 -11.41 -7.37 -24.07
C GLU A 357 -12.86 -6.87 -24.14
N ILE A 358 -13.37 -6.18 -23.11
CA ILE A 358 -14.75 -5.67 -23.09
C ILE A 358 -14.90 -4.34 -23.86
N LEU A 359 -13.81 -3.57 -24.03
CA LEU A 359 -13.83 -2.23 -24.63
C LEU A 359 -14.18 -2.22 -26.14
N CYS A 360 -14.01 -3.32 -26.86
CA CYS A 360 -14.24 -3.36 -28.32
C CYS A 360 -15.65 -3.82 -28.75
N SER A 361 -16.41 -4.53 -27.90
CA SER A 361 -17.71 -5.09 -28.30
C SER A 361 -18.84 -4.06 -28.32
N LYS A 362 -18.81 -3.07 -27.42
CA LYS A 362 -19.86 -2.07 -27.21
C LYS A 362 -19.60 -0.69 -27.85
N ALA A 363 -18.58 -0.55 -28.69
CA ALA A 363 -18.36 0.68 -29.46
C ALA A 363 -19.56 0.98 -30.39
N SER A 364 -20.04 2.23 -30.38
CA SER A 364 -21.15 2.68 -31.24
C SER A 364 -20.78 2.60 -32.73
N SER A 365 -21.78 2.62 -33.61
CA SER A 365 -21.61 2.55 -35.07
C SER A 365 -20.64 3.61 -35.61
N ASP A 366 -20.70 4.84 -35.07
CA ASP A 366 -19.81 5.95 -35.44
C ASP A 366 -18.34 5.66 -35.11
N CYS A 367 -18.08 5.03 -33.96
CA CYS A 367 -16.72 4.68 -33.56
C CYS A 367 -16.13 3.62 -34.51
N LYS A 368 -16.95 2.64 -34.94
CA LYS A 368 -16.56 1.60 -35.91
C LYS A 368 -16.30 2.18 -37.30
N GLN A 369 -17.10 3.15 -37.76
CA GLN A 369 -16.85 3.85 -39.03
C GLN A 369 -15.58 4.72 -39.00
N ARG A 370 -15.29 5.41 -37.89
CA ARG A 370 -14.07 6.21 -37.73
C ARG A 370 -12.78 5.38 -37.69
N ILE A 371 -12.85 4.13 -37.24
CA ILE A 371 -11.74 3.17 -37.32
C ILE A 371 -11.53 2.68 -38.77
N ALA A 372 -12.62 2.33 -39.47
CA ALA A 372 -12.56 1.91 -40.88
C ALA A 372 -11.98 3.01 -41.80
N ALA A 373 -12.34 4.27 -41.56
CA ALA A 373 -11.84 5.43 -42.32
C ALA A 373 -10.33 5.70 -42.16
N LYS A 374 -9.65 5.08 -41.18
CA LYS A 374 -8.21 5.22 -40.93
C LYS A 374 -7.34 4.08 -41.49
N GLY A 375 -7.93 3.13 -42.23
CA GLY A 375 -7.17 2.15 -43.01
C GLY A 375 -6.34 1.15 -42.20
N LEU A 376 -6.64 0.96 -40.91
CA LEU A 376 -5.90 0.08 -40.01
C LEU A 376 -6.58 -1.29 -39.82
N LEU A 377 -6.87 -1.96 -40.95
CA LEU A 377 -7.32 -3.35 -40.98
C LEU A 377 -6.76 -4.07 -42.22
N LEU A 378 -5.84 -5.01 -41.96
CA LEU A 378 -5.85 -6.37 -42.52
C LEU A 378 -5.65 -7.32 -41.35
#